data_AF-A0AAV5D8J4-F1
#
_entry.id   AF-A0AAV5D8J4-F1
#
_cell.length_a   1.000
_cell.length_b   1.000
_cell.length_c   1.000
_cell.angle_alpha   90.00
_cell.angle_beta   90.00
_cell.angle_gamma   90.00
#
_symmetry.space_group_name_H-M   'P 1'
#
loop_
_entity.id
_entity.type
_entity.pdbx_description
1 polymer ?
#
loop_
_entity_poly.entity_id
_entity_poly.type
_entity_poly.pdbx_seq_one_letter_code
_entity_poly.pdbx_strand_id
1 'polypeptide(L)'
;MASTSMITNAVRVVLRAVTAAAAGVAAVVMATSQEMSDVFVFGFQMEAKFQYSPSLVFFVIANAVACAYSLLALIVPLESPAARFVLMADVIVGMLLSGAIGAAGAVSYLGKNGNSHAFWQPICGLVETFCQHVGGALISSLVAVILCFLALVYSIYTLTKPTSSTESQPQP
;
A
#
# COMPACT_ATOMS: atom_id res chain seq x y z
N MET A 1 -22.01 -4.96 -25.92
CA MET A 1 -20.98 -5.81 -25.28
C MET A 1 -19.57 -5.21 -25.35
N ALA A 2 -19.07 -4.80 -26.52
CA ALA A 2 -17.70 -4.25 -26.65
C ALA A 2 -17.42 -3.00 -25.78
N SER A 3 -18.32 -2.00 -25.79
CA SER A 3 -18.17 -0.77 -25.00
C SER A 3 -18.11 -1.03 -23.48
N THR A 4 -18.93 -1.95 -22.97
CA THR A 4 -18.95 -2.31 -21.53
C THR A 4 -17.67 -3.02 -21.09
N SER A 5 -17.12 -3.93 -21.92
CA SER A 5 -15.84 -4.61 -21.64
C SER A 5 -14.66 -3.63 -21.63
N MET A 6 -14.64 -2.69 -22.59
CA MET A 6 -13.60 -1.65 -22.66
C MET A 6 -13.60 -0.76 -21.42
N ILE A 7 -14.77 -0.31 -20.94
CA ILE A 7 -14.89 0.50 -19.73
C ILE A 7 -14.39 -0.28 -18.51
N THR A 8 -14.77 -1.56 -18.37
CA THR A 8 -14.35 -2.38 -17.24
C THR A 8 -12.84 -2.63 -17.19
N ASN A 9 -12.21 -2.82 -18.35
CA ASN A 9 -10.77 -2.94 -18.45
C ASN A 9 -10.07 -1.61 -18.15
N ALA A 10 -10.58 -0.48 -18.66
CA ALA A 10 -10.02 0.84 -18.40
C ALA A 10 -10.05 1.20 -16.90
N VAL A 11 -11.18 1.00 -16.22
CA VAL A 11 -11.32 1.26 -14.78
C VAL A 11 -10.34 0.42 -13.97
N ARG A 12 -10.22 -0.87 -14.29
CA ARG A 12 -9.25 -1.76 -13.63
C ARG A 12 -7.81 -1.28 -13.81
N VAL A 13 -7.43 -0.94 -15.05
CA VAL A 13 -6.08 -0.47 -15.38
C VAL A 13 -5.75 0.80 -14.60
N VAL A 14 -6.66 1.79 -14.61
CA VAL A 14 -6.47 3.05 -13.88
C VAL A 14 -6.31 2.79 -12.39
N LEU A 15 -7.21 2.01 -11.79
CA LEU A 15 -7.21 1.77 -10.36
C LEU A 15 -5.93 1.05 -9.90
N ARG A 16 -5.44 0.09 -10.70
CA ARG A 16 -4.15 -0.60 -10.45
C ARG A 16 -2.95 0.32 -10.62
N ALA A 17 -2.93 1.11 -11.69
CA ALA A 17 -1.83 2.04 -11.95
C ALA A 17 -1.71 3.09 -10.84
N VAL A 18 -2.83 3.67 -10.40
CA VAL A 18 -2.81 4.66 -9.31
C VAL A 18 -2.44 4.00 -7.97
N THR A 19 -2.90 2.77 -7.70
CA THR A 19 -2.47 2.00 -6.51
C THR A 19 -0.95 1.74 -6.54
N ALA A 20 -0.41 1.31 -7.68
CA ALA A 20 1.01 1.07 -7.86
C ALA A 20 1.84 2.35 -7.66
N ALA A 21 1.37 3.47 -8.22
CA ALA A 21 2.03 4.76 -8.06
C ALA A 21 2.00 5.23 -6.60
N ALA A 22 0.86 5.15 -5.92
CA ALA A 22 0.73 5.54 -4.52
C ALA A 22 1.63 4.69 -3.60
N ALA A 23 1.62 3.36 -3.77
CA ALA A 23 2.49 2.47 -3.01
C ALA A 23 3.97 2.69 -3.34
N GLY A 24 4.30 2.92 -4.62
CA GLY A 24 5.65 3.23 -5.07
C GLY A 24 6.17 4.53 -4.47
N VAL A 25 5.36 5.61 -4.47
CA VAL A 25 5.70 6.88 -3.82
C VAL A 25 5.90 6.67 -2.32
N ALA A 26 5.03 5.92 -1.65
CA ALA A 26 5.20 5.62 -0.23
C ALA A 26 6.53 4.93 0.07
N ALA A 27 6.87 3.90 -0.71
CA ALA A 27 8.12 3.15 -0.55
C ALA A 27 9.35 4.02 -0.86
N VAL A 28 9.31 4.81 -1.95
CA VAL A 28 10.42 5.67 -2.36
C VAL A 28 10.63 6.78 -1.34
N VAL A 29 9.59 7.55 -0.98
CA VAL A 29 9.68 8.62 0.01
C VAL A 29 10.28 8.08 1.31
N MET A 30 9.80 6.93 1.78
CA MET A 30 10.29 6.31 2.99
C MET A 30 11.74 5.79 2.87
N ALA A 31 12.13 5.23 1.71
CA ALA A 31 13.49 4.73 1.46
C ALA A 31 14.51 5.86 1.24
N THR A 32 14.08 6.97 0.64
CA THR A 32 14.88 8.18 0.44
C THR A 32 14.88 9.08 1.68
N SER A 33 14.04 8.79 2.67
CA SER A 33 14.09 9.42 4.00
C SER A 33 15.32 8.93 4.75
N GLN A 34 16.47 9.40 4.31
CA GLN A 34 17.73 9.26 5.03
C GLN A 34 18.05 10.63 5.59
N GLU A 35 17.80 10.80 6.87
CA GLU A 35 18.41 11.90 7.60
C GLU A 35 19.51 11.33 8.47
N MET A 36 20.75 11.68 8.16
CA MET A 36 21.83 11.62 9.13
C MET A 36 21.53 12.72 10.15
N SER A 37 20.74 12.37 11.15
CA SER A 37 20.48 13.30 12.24
C SER A 37 21.76 13.42 13.06
N ASP A 38 22.43 14.57 13.00
CA ASP A 38 23.49 14.99 13.94
C ASP A 38 22.88 15.21 15.35
N VAL A 39 22.17 14.22 15.88
CA VAL A 39 21.52 14.31 17.19
C VAL A 39 22.56 13.99 18.25
N PHE A 40 23.19 15.07 18.73
CA PHE A 40 24.08 15.10 19.88
C PHE A 40 23.30 14.72 21.14
N VAL A 41 23.26 13.44 21.49
CA VAL A 41 22.86 12.99 22.83
C VAL A 41 24.12 12.42 23.49
N PHE A 42 24.62 13.08 24.53
CA PHE A 42 25.80 12.64 25.30
C PHE A 42 27.12 12.48 24.49
N GLY A 43 27.29 13.21 23.38
CA GLY A 43 28.55 13.18 22.60
C GLY A 43 28.71 11.98 21.65
N PHE A 44 27.65 11.22 21.38
CA PHE A 44 27.63 10.14 20.39
C PHE A 44 26.70 10.50 19.22
N GLN A 45 27.15 10.26 17.98
CA GLN A 45 26.35 10.44 16.75
C GLN A 45 25.31 9.33 16.65
N MET A 46 24.03 9.69 16.70
CA MET A 46 22.92 8.74 16.56
C MET A 46 22.37 8.80 15.13
N GLU A 47 22.74 7.83 14.30
CA GLU A 47 22.24 7.73 12.93
C GLU A 47 20.76 7.28 12.95
N ALA A 48 19.83 8.11 12.48
CA ALA A 48 18.41 7.80 12.43
C ALA A 48 18.00 7.23 11.06
N LYS A 49 18.41 5.99 10.76
CA LYS A 49 17.96 5.26 9.56
C LYS A 49 16.62 4.56 9.79
N PHE A 50 15.80 4.53 8.75
CA PHE A 50 14.60 3.69 8.65
C PHE A 50 14.87 2.21 8.98
N GLN A 51 16.10 1.73 8.73
CA GLN A 51 16.54 0.36 8.99
C GLN A 51 16.60 0.00 10.49
N TYR A 52 16.62 0.98 11.38
CA TYR A 52 16.66 0.72 12.83
C TYR A 52 15.29 0.39 13.41
N SER A 53 14.20 0.67 12.70
CA SER A 53 12.85 0.31 13.15
C SER A 53 12.25 -0.79 12.28
N PRO A 54 12.03 -2.01 12.82
CA PRO A 54 11.51 -3.12 12.05
C PRO A 54 10.10 -2.83 11.48
N SER A 55 9.32 -1.95 12.10
CA SER A 55 8.00 -1.54 11.60
C SER A 55 8.10 -0.71 10.32
N LEU A 56 9.08 0.18 10.23
CA LEU A 56 9.32 1.02 9.07
C LEU A 56 9.89 0.17 7.91
N VAL A 57 10.80 -0.75 8.20
CA VAL A 57 11.30 -1.78 7.25
C VAL A 57 10.15 -2.58 6.66
N PHE A 58 9.28 -3.11 7.52
CA PHE A 58 8.09 -3.84 7.08
C PHE A 58 7.18 -2.99 6.19
N PHE A 59 7.00 -1.70 6.52
CA PHE A 59 6.21 -0.78 5.71
C PHE A 59 6.75 -0.55 4.30
N VAL A 60 8.07 -0.36 4.14
CA VAL A 60 8.69 -0.20 2.82
C VAL A 60 8.57 -1.47 2.00
N ILE A 61 8.86 -2.63 2.61
CA ILE A 61 8.75 -3.93 1.93
C ILE A 61 7.30 -4.17 1.48
N ALA A 62 6.32 -3.93 2.35
CA ALA A 62 4.90 -4.12 2.02
C ALA A 62 4.45 -3.22 0.85
N ASN A 63 4.82 -1.94 0.86
CA ASN A 63 4.49 -1.01 -0.22
C ASN A 63 5.22 -1.37 -1.54
N ALA A 64 6.47 -1.83 -1.46
CA ALA A 64 7.21 -2.31 -2.63
C ALA A 64 6.56 -3.57 -3.25
N VAL A 65 6.16 -4.54 -2.41
CA VAL A 65 5.42 -5.73 -2.85
C VAL A 65 4.10 -5.34 -3.49
N ALA A 66 3.35 -4.43 -2.89
CA ALA A 66 2.08 -3.95 -3.45
C ALA A 66 2.26 -3.24 -4.80
N CYS A 67 3.32 -2.45 -4.96
CA CYS A 67 3.67 -1.79 -6.21
C CYS A 67 3.99 -2.83 -7.31
N ALA A 68 4.91 -3.75 -7.04
CA ALA A 68 5.30 -4.80 -7.99
C ALA A 68 4.10 -5.69 -8.36
N TYR A 69 3.31 -6.10 -7.36
CA TYR A 69 2.11 -6.89 -7.57
C TYR A 69 1.07 -6.17 -8.44
N SER A 70 0.83 -4.88 -8.17
CA SER A 70 -0.15 -4.09 -8.96
C SER A 70 0.27 -3.97 -10.42
N LEU A 71 1.58 -3.89 -10.71
CA LEU A 71 2.14 -3.91 -12.06
C LEU A 71 2.01 -5.28 -12.73
N LEU A 72 2.23 -6.38 -12.00
CA LEU A 72 2.02 -7.73 -12.53
C LEU A 72 0.55 -8.00 -12.82
N ALA A 73 -0.36 -7.54 -11.95
CA ALA A 73 -1.80 -7.69 -12.10
C ALA A 73 -2.36 -6.94 -13.33
N LEU A 74 -1.66 -5.92 -13.85
CA LEU A 74 -2.02 -5.23 -15.10
C LEU A 74 -1.88 -6.13 -16.34
N ILE A 75 -1.00 -7.13 -16.29
CA ILE A 75 -0.70 -8.02 -17.41
C ILE A 75 -1.72 -9.16 -17.50
N VAL A 76 -2.42 -9.46 -16.41
CA VAL A 76 -3.33 -10.61 -16.33
C VAL A 76 -4.69 -10.28 -16.98
N PRO A 77 -5.11 -11.01 -18.03
CA PRO A 77 -6.40 -10.80 -18.66
C PRO A 77 -7.55 -11.32 -17.80
N LEU A 78 -8.67 -10.60 -17.80
CA LEU A 78 -9.79 -10.87 -16.90
C LEU A 78 -10.54 -12.17 -17.20
N GLU A 79 -10.47 -12.63 -18.45
CA GLU A 79 -11.16 -13.84 -18.91
C GLU A 79 -10.39 -15.12 -18.58
N SER A 80 -9.19 -15.01 -18.00
CA SER A 80 -8.38 -16.15 -17.62
C SER A 80 -8.82 -16.74 -16.27
N PRO A 81 -8.63 -18.05 -16.05
CA PRO A 81 -8.80 -18.66 -14.73
C PRO A 81 -7.87 -18.03 -13.67
N ALA A 82 -6.83 -17.29 -14.10
CA ALA A 82 -5.93 -16.54 -13.24
C ALA A 82 -6.61 -15.35 -12.52
N ALA A 83 -7.78 -14.87 -12.99
CA ALA A 83 -8.50 -13.78 -12.34
C ALA A 83 -8.90 -14.09 -10.88
N ARG A 84 -9.18 -15.37 -10.57
CA ARG A 84 -9.45 -15.81 -9.17
C ARG A 84 -8.20 -15.74 -8.31
N PHE A 85 -7.03 -16.06 -8.87
CA PHE A 85 -5.75 -15.96 -8.16
C PHE A 85 -5.37 -14.50 -7.90
N VAL A 86 -5.60 -13.61 -8.87
CA VAL A 86 -5.44 -12.16 -8.68
C VAL A 86 -6.34 -11.67 -7.54
N LEU A 87 -7.60 -12.09 -7.50
CA LEU A 87 -8.50 -11.69 -6.41
C LEU A 87 -8.01 -12.17 -5.03
N MET A 88 -7.49 -13.40 -4.92
CA MET A 88 -6.93 -13.88 -3.66
C MET A 88 -5.65 -13.12 -3.28
N ALA A 89 -4.77 -12.87 -4.24
CA ALA A 89 -3.56 -12.10 -4.03
C ALA A 89 -3.86 -10.64 -3.66
N ASP A 90 -4.92 -10.04 -4.20
CA ASP A 90 -5.39 -8.71 -3.82
C ASP A 90 -5.77 -8.63 -2.34
N VAL A 91 -6.46 -9.64 -1.83
CA VAL A 91 -6.85 -9.69 -0.41
C VAL A 91 -5.59 -9.77 0.46
N ILE A 92 -4.64 -10.63 0.08
CA ILE A 92 -3.37 -10.79 0.81
C ILE A 92 -2.58 -9.49 0.82
N VAL A 93 -2.45 -8.82 -0.33
CA VAL A 93 -1.71 -7.54 -0.45
C VAL A 93 -2.42 -6.42 0.31
N GLY A 94 -3.75 -6.36 0.26
CA GLY A 94 -4.53 -5.40 1.04
C GLY A 94 -4.35 -5.58 2.55
N MET A 95 -4.35 -6.83 3.03
CA MET A 95 -4.05 -7.15 4.44
C MET A 95 -2.62 -6.78 4.81
N LEU A 96 -1.65 -7.09 3.94
CA LEU A 96 -0.25 -6.76 4.15
C LEU A 96 -0.04 -5.25 4.30
N LEU A 97 -0.60 -4.45 3.40
CA LEU A 97 -0.53 -2.99 3.46
C LEU A 97 -1.20 -2.43 4.72
N SER A 98 -2.36 -2.97 5.09
CA SER A 98 -3.10 -2.55 6.30
C SER A 98 -2.33 -2.84 7.59
N GLY A 99 -1.68 -4.02 7.66
CA GLY A 99 -0.79 -4.36 8.77
C GLY A 99 0.45 -3.47 8.82
N ALA A 100 1.05 -3.20 7.66
CA ALA A 100 2.21 -2.33 7.53
C ALA A 100 1.93 -0.90 7.99
N ILE A 101 0.83 -0.30 7.53
CA ILE A 101 0.46 1.05 7.95
C ILE A 101 0.08 1.12 9.42
N GLY A 102 -0.55 0.07 9.98
CA GLY A 102 -0.83 -0.03 11.41
C GLY A 102 0.44 -0.05 12.25
N ALA A 103 1.41 -0.89 11.88
CA ALA A 103 2.68 -1.01 12.59
C ALA A 103 3.51 0.27 12.50
N ALA A 104 3.68 0.82 11.30
CA ALA A 104 4.43 2.06 11.10
C ALA A 104 3.71 3.27 11.70
N GLY A 105 2.39 3.31 11.62
CA GLY A 105 1.56 4.35 12.23
C GLY A 105 1.68 4.36 13.76
N ALA A 106 1.68 3.20 14.41
CA ALA A 106 1.85 3.09 15.86
C ALA A 106 3.24 3.60 16.31
N VAL A 107 4.30 3.18 15.62
CA VAL A 107 5.66 3.65 15.94
C VAL A 107 5.82 5.14 15.65
N SER A 108 5.21 5.65 14.56
CA SER A 108 5.26 7.08 14.22
C SER A 108 4.46 7.92 15.22
N TYR A 109 3.32 7.41 15.70
CA TYR A 109 2.54 8.06 16.75
C TYR A 109 3.35 8.19 18.04
N LEU A 110 4.05 7.14 18.42
CA LEU A 110 4.89 7.13 19.62
C LEU A 110 6.15 7.99 19.42
N GLY A 111 6.70 8.05 18.20
CA GLY A 111 7.78 8.98 17.85
C GLY A 111 7.35 10.45 17.95
N LYS A 112 6.08 10.77 17.66
CA LYS A 112 5.54 12.14 17.72
C LYS A 112 5.13 12.55 19.13
N ASN A 113 4.36 11.71 19.80
CA ASN A 113 3.70 12.05 21.07
C ASN A 113 4.46 11.52 22.30
N GLY A 114 5.31 10.51 22.13
CA GLY A 114 5.92 9.78 23.24
C GLY A 114 4.89 8.97 24.05
N ASN A 115 5.39 8.29 25.09
CA ASN A 115 4.58 7.66 26.12
C ASN A 115 5.36 7.67 27.45
N SER A 116 4.99 8.55 28.38
CA SER A 116 5.65 8.68 29.68
C SER A 116 5.59 7.40 30.51
N HIS A 117 4.52 6.61 30.38
CA HIS A 117 4.34 5.37 31.14
C HIS A 117 5.27 4.25 30.66
N ALA A 118 5.62 4.24 29.36
CA ALA A 118 6.60 3.33 28.77
C ALA A 118 8.00 3.94 28.68
N PHE A 119 8.21 5.12 29.31
CA PHE A 119 9.46 5.89 29.23
C PHE A 119 9.89 6.21 27.79
N TRP A 120 8.94 6.31 26.85
CA TRP A 120 9.24 6.60 25.47
C TRP A 120 9.19 8.12 25.23
N GLN A 121 10.33 8.74 25.00
CA GLN A 121 10.41 10.18 24.74
C GLN A 121 10.07 10.50 23.27
N PRO A 122 9.42 11.65 22.99
CA PRO A 122 9.12 12.07 21.62
C PRO A 122 10.43 12.38 20.87
N ILE A 123 10.60 11.75 19.71
CA ILE A 123 11.80 11.84 18.87
C ILE A 123 11.59 12.86 17.75
N CYS A 124 10.35 13.03 17.26
CA CYS A 124 10.05 13.91 16.13
C CYS A 124 10.38 15.39 16.37
N GLY A 125 10.53 15.84 17.62
CA GLY A 125 10.98 17.21 17.92
C GLY A 125 12.48 17.43 17.71
N LEU A 126 13.27 16.36 17.54
CA LEU A 126 14.71 16.43 17.27
C LEU A 126 15.03 16.18 15.78
N VAL A 127 14.14 15.46 15.06
CA VAL A 127 14.31 15.04 13.66
C VAL A 127 13.07 15.38 12.83
N GLU A 128 12.75 16.66 12.79
CA GLU A 128 11.48 17.15 12.23
C GLU A 128 11.29 16.77 10.76
N THR A 129 12.34 16.92 9.93
CA THR A 129 12.27 16.65 8.49
C THR A 129 12.09 15.17 8.19
N PHE A 130 12.81 14.27 8.88
CA PHE A 130 12.55 12.83 8.83
C PHE A 130 11.09 12.52 9.22
N CYS A 131 10.58 13.09 10.31
CA CYS A 131 9.22 12.85 10.78
C CYS A 131 8.16 13.34 9.78
N GLN A 132 8.41 14.46 9.09
CA GLN A 132 7.55 14.95 8.00
C GLN A 132 7.52 13.99 6.81
N HIS A 133 8.67 13.45 6.40
CA HIS A 133 8.73 12.49 5.30
C HIS A 133 8.03 11.17 5.66
N VAL A 134 8.24 10.65 6.88
CA VAL A 134 7.53 9.45 7.37
C VAL A 134 6.03 9.70 7.38
N GLY A 135 5.58 10.87 7.85
CA GLY A 135 4.18 11.27 7.81
C GLY A 135 3.61 11.29 6.39
N GLY A 136 4.33 11.89 5.44
CA GLY A 136 3.96 11.90 4.02
C GLY A 136 3.88 10.49 3.41
N ALA A 137 4.85 9.64 3.72
CA ALA A 137 4.87 8.25 3.29
C ALA A 137 3.65 7.48 3.84
N LEU A 138 3.32 7.62 5.12
CA LEU A 138 2.14 7.01 5.73
C LEU A 138 0.84 7.46 5.05
N ILE A 139 0.68 8.76 4.79
CA ILE A 139 -0.50 9.28 4.10
C ILE A 139 -0.61 8.68 2.70
N SER A 140 0.49 8.64 1.94
CA SER A 140 0.48 8.05 0.59
C SER A 140 0.16 6.55 0.59
N SER A 141 0.64 5.81 1.59
CA SER A 141 0.31 4.38 1.75
C SER A 141 -1.14 4.17 2.18
N LEU A 142 -1.72 5.08 2.98
CA LEU A 142 -3.14 5.03 3.32
C LEU A 142 -4.00 5.17 2.07
N VAL A 143 -3.64 6.09 1.17
CA VAL A 143 -4.30 6.24 -0.13
C VAL A 143 -4.16 4.95 -0.94
N ALA A 144 -2.98 4.32 -0.94
CA ALA A 144 -2.76 3.03 -1.62
C ALA A 144 -3.67 1.91 -1.05
N VAL A 145 -3.85 1.84 0.28
CA VAL A 145 -4.76 0.88 0.93
C VAL A 145 -6.20 1.09 0.46
N ILE A 146 -6.68 2.35 0.44
CA ILE A 146 -8.04 2.69 0.01
C ILE A 146 -8.24 2.29 -1.46
N LEU A 147 -7.28 2.61 -2.34
CA LEU A 147 -7.36 2.26 -3.76
C LEU A 147 -7.30 0.74 -3.98
N CYS A 148 -6.47 0.03 -3.23
CA CYS A 148 -6.41 -1.43 -3.26
C CYS A 148 -7.74 -2.06 -2.82
N PHE A 149 -8.39 -1.50 -1.79
CA PHE A 149 -9.71 -1.93 -1.35
C PHE A 149 -10.78 -1.68 -2.42
N LEU A 150 -10.77 -0.49 -3.06
CA LEU A 150 -11.66 -0.21 -4.19
C LEU A 150 -11.41 -1.18 -5.35
N ALA A 151 -10.16 -1.57 -5.61
CA ALA A 151 -9.81 -2.53 -6.65
C ALA A 151 -10.36 -3.92 -6.37
N LEU A 152 -10.25 -4.36 -5.12
CA LEU A 152 -10.83 -5.61 -4.63
C LEU A 152 -12.34 -5.64 -4.85
N VAL A 153 -13.02 -4.61 -4.32
CA VAL A 153 -14.47 -4.47 -4.40
C VAL A 153 -14.92 -4.44 -5.86
N TYR A 154 -14.24 -3.67 -6.71
CA TYR A 154 -14.52 -3.62 -8.14
C TYR A 154 -14.34 -4.99 -8.82
N SER A 155 -13.26 -5.71 -8.49
CA SER A 155 -13.01 -7.04 -9.04
C SER A 155 -14.13 -8.03 -8.66
N ILE A 156 -14.57 -8.02 -7.40
CA ILE A 156 -15.71 -8.82 -6.93
C ILE A 156 -16.96 -8.47 -7.74
N TYR A 157 -17.31 -7.19 -7.84
CA TYR A 157 -18.49 -6.75 -8.60
C TYR A 157 -18.45 -7.21 -10.06
N THR A 158 -17.28 -7.14 -10.71
CA THR A 158 -17.15 -7.59 -12.10
C THR A 158 -17.28 -9.10 -12.28
N LEU A 159 -16.83 -9.89 -11.30
CA LEU A 159 -16.92 -11.36 -11.32
C LEU A 159 -18.30 -11.87 -10.91
N THR A 160 -19.01 -11.15 -10.05
CA THR A 160 -20.36 -11.52 -9.60
C THR A 160 -21.46 -11.06 -10.56
N LYS A 161 -21.18 -10.09 -11.44
CA LYS A 161 -22.15 -9.65 -12.46
C LYS A 161 -22.59 -10.85 -13.30
N PRO A 162 -23.89 -11.21 -13.29
CA PRO A 162 -24.37 -12.30 -14.12
C PRO A 162 -24.22 -11.92 -15.59
N THR A 163 -23.46 -12.72 -16.32
CA THR A 163 -23.42 -12.69 -17.78
C THR A 163 -24.81 -13.07 -18.29
N SER A 164 -25.59 -12.08 -18.72
CA SER A 164 -26.91 -12.26 -19.33
C SER A 164 -26.83 -12.87 -20.74
N SER A 165 -26.10 -13.97 -20.91
CA SER A 165 -25.93 -14.66 -22.19
C SER A 165 -25.55 -16.14 -22.02
N THR A 166 -26.33 -16.89 -21.24
CA THR A 166 -26.42 -18.35 -21.35
C THR A 166 -27.85 -18.81 -21.05
N GLU A 167 -28.85 -18.38 -21.83
CA GLU A 167 -30.12 -19.12 -21.98
C GLU A 167 -30.85 -18.68 -23.26
N SER A 168 -30.23 -18.90 -24.43
CA SER A 168 -30.93 -18.87 -25.72
C SER A 168 -30.38 -19.95 -26.66
N GLN A 169 -30.40 -21.19 -26.20
CA GLN A 169 -30.30 -22.37 -27.07
C GLN A 169 -31.57 -23.20 -26.89
N PRO A 170 -32.45 -23.30 -27.90
CA PRO A 170 -33.57 -24.22 -27.86
C PRO A 170 -33.03 -25.64 -28.02
N GLN A 171 -33.29 -26.52 -27.05
CA GLN A 171 -33.07 -27.95 -27.25
C GLN A 171 -34.24 -28.54 -28.05
N PRO A 172 -33.97 -29.37 -29.08
CA PRO A 172 -34.99 -30.06 -29.88
C PRO A 172 -35.70 -31.19 -29.12
#